data_AF-A0A3Q7QMZ0-F1
#
_entry.id   AF-A0A3Q7QMZ0-F1
#
_cell.length_a   1.000
_cell.length_b   1.000
_cell.length_c   1.000
_cell.angle_alpha   90.00
_cell.angle_beta   90.00
_cell.angle_gamma   90.00
#
_symmetry.space_group_name_H-M   'P 1'
#
loop_
_entity.id
_entity.type
_entity.pdbx_description
1 polymer ?
#
loop_
_entity_poly.entity_id
_entity_poly.type
_entity_poly.pdbx_seq_one_letter_code
_entity_poly.pdbx_strand_id
1 'polypeptide(L)'
;MLRSSFSSKPARVVNYRTWTKCSFCVSARRVSLDSLSSDFDQPSEYRTPNCSQYKLPGCPRDFNPVCGSDMSTYPNECTLCMKIREDGHDIKIIRSGLC
;
A
#
# COMPACT_ATOMS: atom_id res chain seq x y z
N MET A 1 -42.14 13.14 -8.75
CA MET A 1 -42.88 13.77 -7.63
C MET A 1 -43.62 12.61 -6.94
N LEU A 2 -43.40 12.15 -5.71
CA LEU A 2 -42.99 12.74 -4.44
C LEU A 2 -42.23 11.64 -3.65
N ARG A 3 -41.04 11.93 -3.12
CA ARG A 3 -40.77 12.41 -1.75
C ARG A 3 -40.84 11.30 -0.69
N SER A 4 -39.64 10.93 -0.26
CA SER A 4 -39.18 10.39 1.03
C SER A 4 -40.22 10.11 2.11
N SER A 5 -40.09 8.96 2.77
CA SER A 5 -40.24 8.89 4.23
C SER A 5 -39.39 7.78 4.82
N PHE A 6 -38.42 8.23 5.62
CA PHE A 6 -37.71 7.49 6.64
C PHE A 6 -38.71 6.97 7.67
N SER A 7 -38.68 5.68 8.04
CA SER A 7 -39.14 5.29 9.38
C SER A 7 -38.45 4.00 9.82
N SER A 8 -37.55 4.20 10.77
CA SER A 8 -36.79 3.24 11.54
C SER A 8 -37.68 2.14 12.11
N LYS A 9 -37.33 0.86 11.90
CA LYS A 9 -37.82 -0.24 12.76
C LYS A 9 -36.67 -1.11 13.23
N PRO A 10 -36.53 -1.31 14.56
CA PRO A 10 -35.47 -2.10 15.14
C PRO A 10 -35.86 -3.58 15.24
N ALA A 11 -34.82 -4.39 15.10
CA ALA A 11 -34.49 -5.53 15.95
C ALA A 11 -35.48 -6.69 16.12
N ARG A 12 -34.93 -7.86 15.75
CA ARG A 12 -35.02 -9.16 16.46
C ARG A 12 -36.37 -9.90 16.27
N VAL A 13 -36.40 -11.22 16.07
CA VAL A 13 -35.46 -12.28 16.47
C VAL A 13 -35.86 -13.59 15.78
N VAL A 14 -34.83 -14.40 15.47
CA VAL A 14 -34.75 -15.87 15.29
C VAL A 14 -35.82 -16.60 14.46
N ASN A 15 -35.44 -17.14 13.30
CA ASN A 15 -34.89 -18.49 13.07
C ASN A 15 -35.90 -19.62 13.32
N TYR A 16 -36.34 -20.24 12.23
CA TYR A 16 -36.72 -21.64 12.21
C TYR A 16 -36.58 -22.18 10.78
N ARG A 17 -36.00 -23.39 10.66
CA ARG A 17 -36.39 -24.47 9.73
C ARG A 17 -36.63 -24.03 8.26
N THR A 18 -35.85 -24.47 7.29
CA THR A 18 -35.93 -25.85 6.80
C THR A 18 -34.75 -26.20 5.85
N TRP A 19 -33.88 -27.08 6.31
CA TRP A 19 -33.51 -28.30 5.57
C TRP A 19 -33.13 -28.20 4.07
N THR A 20 -31.93 -27.70 3.72
CA THR A 20 -31.25 -28.17 2.50
C THR A 20 -29.72 -28.04 2.56
N LYS A 21 -29.08 -29.00 3.24
CA LYS A 21 -27.66 -29.43 3.13
C LYS A 21 -26.69 -28.98 4.24
N CYS A 22 -26.61 -29.81 5.28
CA CYS A 22 -25.34 -30.28 5.87
C CYS A 22 -24.38 -30.73 4.74
N SER A 23 -23.05 -30.66 4.74
CA SER A 23 -21.97 -30.35 5.69
C SER A 23 -20.80 -29.87 4.80
N PHE A 24 -20.10 -28.77 5.05
CA PHE A 24 -19.17 -28.59 6.15
C PHE A 24 -18.99 -27.09 6.43
N CYS A 25 -19.11 -26.75 7.70
CA CYS A 25 -18.89 -25.42 8.24
C CYS A 25 -17.40 -25.19 8.49
N VAL A 26 -16.76 -24.30 7.73
CA VAL A 26 -15.74 -23.38 8.27
C VAL A 26 -16.10 -21.98 7.80
N SER A 27 -17.01 -21.39 8.60
CA SER A 27 -17.20 -19.97 8.86
C SER A 27 -16.94 -18.97 7.73
N ALA A 28 -18.04 -18.61 7.07
CA ALA A 28 -18.18 -17.35 6.37
C ALA A 28 -17.88 -16.16 7.30
N ARG A 29 -16.97 -15.29 6.87
CA ARG A 29 -17.11 -13.84 7.09
C ARG A 29 -16.93 -13.15 5.75
N ARG A 30 -18.01 -12.59 5.21
CA ARG A 30 -17.93 -11.46 4.28
C ARG A 30 -17.64 -10.23 5.13
N VAL A 31 -16.46 -9.65 5.00
CA VAL A 31 -16.21 -8.25 5.37
C VAL A 31 -15.92 -7.52 4.07
N SER A 32 -16.77 -6.53 3.80
CA SER A 32 -16.68 -5.62 2.66
C SER A 32 -15.37 -4.81 2.71
N LEU A 33 -14.89 -4.42 1.53
CA LEU A 33 -13.75 -3.52 1.34
C LEU A 33 -13.87 -2.24 2.20
N ASP A 34 -12.69 -1.74 2.59
CA ASP A 34 -12.39 -0.43 3.20
C ASP A 34 -12.26 -0.36 4.73
N SER A 35 -11.10 -0.77 5.27
CA SER A 35 -10.27 0.09 6.14
C SER A 35 -8.97 -0.61 6.60
N LEU A 36 -7.87 0.13 6.46
CA LEU A 36 -6.47 -0.24 6.61
C LEU A 36 -6.06 -0.72 8.01
N SER A 37 -5.22 -1.77 8.06
CA SER A 37 -3.84 -1.66 8.54
C SER A 37 -3.15 -3.02 8.35
N SER A 38 -2.42 -3.15 7.25
CA SER A 38 -1.44 -4.21 7.08
C SER A 38 -0.23 -3.89 7.95
N ASP A 39 -0.31 -4.19 9.24
CA ASP A 39 0.89 -4.39 10.07
C ASP A 39 1.20 -5.89 10.04
N PHE A 40 1.81 -6.32 8.94
CA PHE A 40 2.53 -7.59 8.88
C PHE A 40 3.86 -7.30 8.22
N ASP A 41 4.83 -7.02 9.08
CA ASP A 41 6.25 -6.90 8.78
C ASP A 41 6.72 -8.21 8.10
N GLN A 42 6.86 -8.18 6.78
CA GLN A 42 7.64 -9.17 6.05
C GLN A 42 8.53 -8.42 5.06
N PRO A 43 9.84 -8.69 5.07
CA PRO A 43 10.87 -7.72 4.76
C PRO A 43 10.75 -7.33 3.30
N SER A 44 10.26 -6.11 3.05
CA SER A 44 10.36 -5.53 1.74
C SER A 44 11.85 -5.38 1.43
N GLU A 45 12.37 -6.16 0.49
CA GLU A 45 13.63 -5.86 -0.21
C GLU A 45 13.54 -4.55 -1.01
N TYR A 46 12.68 -3.62 -0.60
CA TYR A 46 12.43 -2.34 -1.24
C TYR A 46 12.35 -1.27 -0.15
N ARG A 47 13.33 -0.36 -0.13
CA ARG A 47 13.40 0.81 0.75
C ARG A 47 12.91 2.04 0.00
N THR A 48 12.01 2.81 0.60
CA THR A 48 11.56 4.09 0.04
C THR A 48 12.67 5.14 0.17
N PRO A 49 13.06 5.84 -0.90
CA PRO A 49 14.01 6.94 -0.81
C PRO A 49 13.35 8.14 -0.13
N ASN A 50 14.07 8.81 0.77
CA ASN A 50 13.57 9.98 1.45
C ASN A 50 13.99 11.23 0.68
N CYS A 51 13.23 11.56 -0.36
CA CYS A 51 13.51 12.72 -1.23
C CYS A 51 13.28 14.07 -0.56
N SER A 52 12.54 14.09 0.55
CA SER A 52 12.32 15.29 1.35
C SER A 52 13.56 15.76 2.10
N GLN A 53 14.52 14.86 2.37
CA GLN A 53 15.78 15.21 3.04
C GLN A 53 16.74 15.98 2.12
N TYR A 54 16.59 15.84 0.80
CA TYR A 54 17.49 16.45 -0.18
C TYR A 54 16.89 17.74 -0.75
N LYS A 55 17.53 18.86 -0.43
CA LYS A 55 17.13 20.17 -0.94
C LYS A 55 17.87 20.49 -2.23
N LEU A 56 17.16 20.43 -3.36
CA LEU A 56 17.64 20.91 -4.65
C LEU A 56 18.06 22.40 -4.57
N PRO A 57 19.05 22.85 -5.37
CA PRO A 57 19.68 22.14 -6.50
C PRO A 57 20.95 21.34 -6.13
N GLY A 58 21.29 21.20 -4.85
CA GLY A 58 22.54 20.58 -4.42
C GLY A 58 22.35 19.20 -3.82
N CYS A 59 22.90 18.17 -4.46
CA CYS A 59 23.13 16.88 -3.83
C CYS A 59 24.52 16.86 -3.15
N PRO A 60 24.66 16.20 -1.99
CA PRO A 60 25.98 15.94 -1.43
C PRO A 60 26.82 15.14 -2.43
N ARG A 61 28.14 15.35 -2.41
CA ARG A 61 29.10 14.64 -3.29
C ARG A 61 29.47 13.25 -2.75
N ASP A 62 28.69 12.72 -1.81
CA ASP A 62 28.89 11.39 -1.27
C ASP A 62 28.51 10.34 -2.31
N PHE A 63 29.42 9.39 -2.54
CA PHE A 63 29.20 8.28 -3.45
C PHE A 63 28.64 7.08 -2.68
N ASN A 64 27.32 6.92 -2.73
CA ASN A 64 26.58 5.85 -2.07
C ASN A 64 25.65 5.20 -3.09
N PRO A 65 26.18 4.30 -3.94
CA PRO A 65 25.38 3.73 -5.02
C PRO A 65 24.18 2.98 -4.47
N VAL A 66 23.05 3.08 -5.16
CA VAL A 66 21.81 2.37 -4.83
C VAL A 66 21.19 1.77 -6.08
N CYS A 67 20.68 0.55 -5.96
CA CYS A 67 19.95 -0.15 -7.00
C CYS A 67 18.48 0.26 -6.93
N GLY A 68 17.98 0.95 -7.96
CA GLY A 68 16.59 1.36 -8.07
C GLY A 68 15.68 0.22 -8.54
N SER A 69 14.37 0.36 -8.31
CA SER A 69 13.32 -0.58 -8.75
C SER A 69 13.21 -0.65 -10.28
N ASP A 70 13.73 0.36 -10.95
CA ASP A 70 13.89 0.43 -12.41
C ASP A 70 15.11 -0.38 -12.92
N MET A 71 15.76 -1.15 -12.03
CA MET A 71 16.98 -1.90 -12.36
C MET A 71 18.17 -1.02 -12.78
N SER A 72 18.08 0.27 -12.47
CA SER A 72 19.10 1.29 -12.72
C SER A 72 19.88 1.59 -11.43
N THR A 73 21.20 1.69 -11.56
CA THR A 73 22.09 2.08 -10.44
C THR A 73 22.21 3.60 -10.38
N TYR A 74 21.92 4.18 -9.22
CA TYR A 74 22.07 5.61 -8.96
C TYR A 74 23.27 5.86 -8.05
N PRO A 75 24.15 6.84 -8.35
CA PRO A 75 25.36 7.08 -7.57
C PRO A 75 25.09 7.56 -6.14
N ASN A 76 23.92 8.14 -5.87
CA ASN A 76 23.43 8.42 -4.53
C ASN A 76 21.90 8.49 -4.49
N GLU A 77 21.33 8.37 -3.29
CA GLU A 77 19.88 8.49 -3.06
C GLU A 77 19.33 9.84 -3.53
N CYS A 78 20.13 10.92 -3.46
CA CYS A 78 19.73 12.24 -3.93
C CYS A 78 19.53 12.29 -5.46
N THR A 79 20.40 11.66 -6.25
CA THR A 79 20.31 11.57 -7.72
C THR A 79 19.13 10.72 -8.16
N LEU A 80 18.84 9.66 -7.41
CA LEU A 80 17.61 8.90 -7.57
C LEU A 80 16.39 9.81 -7.36
N CYS A 81 16.37 10.60 -6.29
CA CYS A 81 15.31 11.57 -6.03
C CYS A 81 15.21 12.68 -7.08
N MET A 82 16.33 13.14 -7.67
CA MET A 82 16.28 14.07 -8.79
C MET A 82 15.60 13.41 -9.99
N LYS A 83 15.94 12.15 -10.28
CA LYS A 83 15.34 11.41 -11.40
C LYS A 83 13.84 11.20 -11.23
N ILE A 84 13.40 10.89 -10.01
CA ILE A 84 11.97 10.83 -9.64
C ILE A 84 11.28 12.16 -9.95
N ARG A 85 11.91 13.30 -9.68
CA ARG A 85 11.34 14.63 -9.90
C ARG A 85 11.38 15.07 -11.37
N GLU A 86 12.38 14.64 -12.12
CA GLU A 86 12.53 14.94 -13.54
C GLU A 86 11.57 14.13 -14.40
N ASP A 87 11.50 12.81 -14.18
CA ASP A 87 10.67 11.93 -15.00
C ASP A 87 9.27 11.68 -14.41
N GLY A 88 9.06 11.94 -13.12
CA GLY A 88 7.81 11.63 -12.43
C GLY A 88 7.62 10.14 -12.09
N HIS A 89 8.66 9.32 -12.13
CA HIS A 89 8.60 7.90 -11.80
C HIS A 89 8.83 7.65 -10.30
N ASP A 90 8.02 6.81 -9.65
CA ASP A 90 8.25 6.38 -8.26
C ASP A 90 9.27 5.22 -8.22
N ILE A 91 10.54 5.57 -7.99
CA ILE A 91 11.64 4.59 -7.96
C ILE A 91 11.94 4.23 -6.50
N LYS A 92 11.84 2.95 -6.16
CA LYS A 92 12.19 2.42 -4.83
C LYS A 92 13.60 1.86 -4.85
N ILE A 93 14.29 1.84 -3.72
CA ILE A 93 15.62 1.25 -3.62
C ILE A 93 15.47 -0.24 -3.35
N ILE A 94 15.91 -1.10 -4.25
CA ILE A 94 15.94 -2.55 -4.00
C ILE A 94 17.05 -2.88 -3.00
N ARG A 95 18.26 -2.44 -3.31
CA ARG A 95 19.46 -2.72 -2.50
C ARG A 95 20.39 -1.52 -2.48
N SER A 96 21.14 -1.36 -1.40
CA SER A 96 22.33 -0.50 -1.38
C SER A 96 23.45 -1.15 -2.17
N GLY A 97 24.15 -0.37 -2.99
CA GLY A 97 25.14 -0.83 -3.95
C GLY A 97 24.67 -0.70 -5.39
N LEU A 98 25.44 -1.28 -6.31
CA LEU A 98 25.05 -1.39 -7.71
C LEU A 98 24.02 -2.53 -7.88
N CYS A 99 23.10 -2.34 -8.82
CA CYS A 99 22.56 -3.46 -9.58
C CYS A 99 23.69 -3.99 -10.51
#